data_AF-A0A4X2L2F3-F1
#
_entry.id   AF-A0A4X2L2F3-F1
#
_cell.length_a   1.000
_cell.length_b   1.000
_cell.length_c   1.000
_cell.angle_alpha   90.00
_cell.angle_beta   90.00
_cell.angle_gamma   90.00
#
_symmetry.space_group_name_H-M   'P 1'
#
loop_
_entity.id
_entity.type
_entity.pdbx_description
1 polymer ?
#
loop_
_entity_poly.entity_id
_entity_poly.type
_entity_poly.pdbx_seq_one_letter_code
_entity_poly.pdbx_strand_id
1 'polypeptide(L)'
;MLPTPPDTSMSKGWGCLPVPPRPHRLSPRAQRDAGVLGPRPTPSAGGPEPGPKTSLCIPHCGAPHGASRPGAIMSRGPRSAPPALGLLCLAPSLLLLLLLLLPLARGNCDVPEKLPFALMSGDSAGRESFPEGYSVTYTCRPGYQRNRNFQPTRTCLADGTWSKATNFCEKKRCPNIGELANGHVNIEEDIVFGSTITFSCDKGFLLVGERESLCQIVGENRVGWSEPLPHCQIILCHPPPTIDNGRYTGDFKDYFNYGQSVTYTCNEPHTLIGEKSIHCTTENMRDGVWSALPPQCKDIKIPTVRTITNITTTITITIKSSSTSEKENQLDTIILVITLIIFSQI
;
A
#
# COMPACT_ATOMS: atom_id res chain seq x y z
N MET A 1 -77.96 -26.35 23.07
CA MET A 1 -77.31 -25.65 24.21
C MET A 1 -75.84 -26.06 24.21
N LEU A 2 -74.95 -25.06 24.14
CA LEU A 2 -73.47 -25.15 24.19
C LEU A 2 -72.93 -25.90 25.43
N PRO A 3 -71.62 -26.27 25.54
CA PRO A 3 -70.47 -25.86 24.70
C PRO A 3 -69.50 -26.98 24.25
N THR A 4 -68.67 -26.60 23.27
CA THR A 4 -67.47 -27.26 22.71
C THR A 4 -66.27 -27.25 23.66
N PRO A 5 -65.37 -28.25 23.64
CA PRO A 5 -64.04 -28.17 24.26
C PRO A 5 -63.02 -27.47 23.33
N PRO A 6 -61.94 -26.88 23.87
CA PRO A 6 -61.10 -25.92 23.16
C PRO A 6 -60.01 -26.57 22.29
N ASP A 7 -59.79 -25.95 21.13
CA ASP A 7 -58.57 -26.05 20.35
C ASP A 7 -57.34 -25.66 21.18
N THR A 8 -56.33 -26.53 21.20
CA THR A 8 -54.97 -26.14 21.60
C THR A 8 -54.06 -26.35 20.41
N SER A 9 -53.95 -25.28 19.61
CA SER A 9 -52.88 -25.09 18.65
C SER A 9 -51.55 -24.99 19.40
N MET A 10 -50.61 -25.92 19.16
CA MET A 10 -49.20 -25.64 19.44
C MET A 10 -48.66 -24.82 18.28
N SER A 11 -48.50 -23.52 18.53
CA SER A 11 -47.74 -22.60 17.70
C SER A 11 -46.28 -23.07 17.60
N LYS A 12 -45.87 -23.52 16.40
CA LYS A 12 -44.46 -23.70 16.05
C LYS A 12 -43.82 -22.32 15.86
N GLY A 13 -43.17 -21.82 16.90
CA GLY A 13 -42.28 -20.66 16.78
C GLY A 13 -40.97 -21.08 16.10
N TRP A 14 -40.55 -20.34 15.07
CA TRP A 14 -39.27 -20.52 14.38
C TRP A 14 -38.31 -19.43 14.86
N GLY A 15 -37.20 -19.81 15.50
CA GLY A 15 -36.08 -18.90 15.75
C GLY A 15 -35.03 -19.05 14.66
N CYS A 16 -34.83 -18.02 13.83
CA CYS A 16 -33.75 -17.98 12.83
C CYS A 16 -32.61 -17.11 13.34
N LEU A 17 -31.40 -17.67 13.46
CA LEU A 17 -30.16 -16.88 13.59
C LEU A 17 -29.64 -16.53 12.17
N PRO A 18 -29.22 -15.28 11.92
CA PRO A 18 -28.67 -14.89 10.62
C PRO A 18 -27.25 -15.44 10.43
N VAL A 19 -26.99 -16.08 9.29
CA VAL A 19 -25.66 -16.46 8.82
C VAL A 19 -25.19 -15.41 7.80
N PRO A 20 -23.97 -14.86 7.90
CA PRO A 20 -23.46 -13.89 6.94
C PRO A 20 -23.20 -14.52 5.56
N PRO A 21 -23.41 -13.80 4.44
CA PRO A 21 -23.17 -14.33 3.10
C PRO A 21 -21.67 -14.47 2.81
N ARG A 22 -21.30 -15.56 2.12
CA ARG A 22 -19.94 -15.75 1.58
C ARG A 22 -19.71 -14.84 0.36
N PRO A 23 -18.50 -14.30 0.18
CA PRO A 23 -18.16 -13.54 -1.03
C PRO A 23 -18.10 -14.44 -2.26
N HIS A 24 -18.72 -14.00 -3.36
CA HIS A 24 -18.65 -14.65 -4.66
C HIS A 24 -17.24 -14.52 -5.25
N ARG A 25 -16.64 -15.65 -5.65
CA ARG A 25 -15.39 -15.71 -6.41
C ARG A 25 -15.73 -15.68 -7.90
N LEU A 26 -15.32 -14.61 -8.59
CA LEU A 26 -15.41 -14.52 -10.05
C LEU A 26 -14.40 -15.48 -10.70
N SER A 27 -14.87 -16.22 -11.71
CA SER A 27 -14.06 -17.12 -12.54
C SER A 27 -13.42 -16.34 -13.70
N PRO A 28 -12.11 -16.46 -13.98
CA PRO A 28 -11.47 -15.81 -15.11
C PRO A 28 -11.52 -16.72 -16.34
N ARG A 29 -12.57 -16.61 -17.15
CA ARG A 29 -12.58 -17.19 -18.50
C ARG A 29 -13.54 -16.44 -19.42
N ALA A 30 -13.08 -15.31 -19.97
CA ALA A 30 -13.42 -14.80 -21.31
C ALA A 30 -12.84 -13.39 -21.50
N GLN A 31 -11.56 -13.28 -21.84
CA GLN A 31 -11.06 -12.10 -22.53
C GLN A 31 -10.08 -12.54 -23.61
N ARG A 32 -10.65 -12.93 -24.75
CA ARG A 32 -10.00 -12.84 -26.03
C ARG A 32 -11.07 -12.34 -27.01
N ASP A 33 -10.68 -11.33 -27.76
CA ASP A 33 -11.32 -10.77 -28.95
C ASP A 33 -12.09 -9.44 -28.84
N ALA A 34 -11.46 -8.49 -29.56
CA ALA A 34 -12.03 -7.43 -30.40
C ALA A 34 -12.54 -6.14 -29.75
N GLY A 35 -11.75 -5.08 -29.98
CA GLY A 35 -12.31 -3.75 -30.19
C GLY A 35 -13.09 -3.70 -31.50
N VAL A 36 -14.17 -2.93 -31.53
CA VAL A 36 -14.76 -2.18 -32.65
C VAL A 36 -15.86 -1.30 -32.02
N LEU A 37 -15.91 -0.02 -32.41
CA LEU A 37 -16.89 0.99 -31.99
C LEU A 37 -18.27 0.73 -32.65
N GLY A 38 -19.35 0.74 -31.85
CA GLY A 38 -20.75 0.69 -32.31
C GLY A 38 -21.74 1.02 -31.17
N PRO A 39 -22.94 1.56 -31.46
CA PRO A 39 -23.74 2.31 -30.49
C PRO A 39 -24.55 1.44 -29.51
N ARG A 40 -24.81 2.05 -28.35
CA ARG A 40 -25.49 1.53 -27.15
C ARG A 40 -26.93 1.04 -27.41
N PRO A 41 -27.33 -0.15 -26.92
CA PRO A 41 -28.73 -0.50 -26.71
C PRO A 41 -29.20 -0.24 -25.26
N THR A 42 -30.49 0.06 -25.13
CA THR A 42 -31.26 0.28 -23.91
C THR A 42 -31.52 -1.01 -23.11
N PRO A 43 -31.81 -0.93 -21.80
CA PRO A 43 -31.97 -2.11 -20.95
C PRO A 43 -33.38 -2.71 -21.04
N SER A 44 -33.48 -4.01 -21.30
CA SER A 44 -34.72 -4.78 -21.17
C SER A 44 -34.67 -5.66 -19.92
N ALA A 45 -35.80 -5.69 -19.22
CA ALA A 45 -35.99 -6.34 -17.93
C ALA A 45 -36.07 -7.87 -18.04
N GLY A 46 -35.44 -8.57 -17.11
CA GLY A 46 -35.54 -10.02 -16.95
C GLY A 46 -34.69 -10.51 -15.78
N GLY A 47 -35.27 -10.51 -14.58
CA GLY A 47 -34.64 -11.09 -13.39
C GLY A 47 -34.73 -12.62 -13.39
N PRO A 48 -33.74 -13.36 -12.87
CA PRO A 48 -33.79 -14.82 -12.80
C PRO A 48 -34.57 -15.31 -11.57
N GLU A 49 -35.42 -16.32 -11.80
CA GLU A 49 -36.14 -17.11 -10.79
C GLU A 49 -35.20 -17.78 -9.77
N PRO A 50 -35.60 -17.92 -8.49
CA PRO A 50 -34.86 -18.68 -7.51
C PRO A 50 -35.20 -20.19 -7.58
N GLY A 51 -34.16 -21.01 -7.77
CA GLY A 51 -34.24 -22.48 -7.66
C GLY A 51 -34.49 -22.99 -6.23
N PRO A 52 -34.83 -24.28 -6.06
CA PRO A 52 -35.39 -24.83 -4.83
C PRO A 52 -34.34 -24.92 -3.71
N LYS A 53 -34.71 -24.44 -2.52
CA LYS A 53 -33.91 -24.55 -1.29
C LYS A 53 -34.07 -25.94 -0.69
N THR A 54 -33.02 -26.74 -0.68
CA THR A 54 -32.95 -27.99 0.09
C THR A 54 -32.70 -27.69 1.56
N SER A 55 -33.67 -27.98 2.43
CA SER A 55 -33.53 -27.91 3.89
C SER A 55 -33.26 -29.30 4.47
N LEU A 56 -32.16 -29.46 5.20
CA LEU A 56 -31.85 -30.67 5.98
C LEU A 56 -32.45 -30.51 7.39
N CYS A 57 -33.41 -31.36 7.76
CA CYS A 57 -34.04 -31.37 9.08
C CYS A 57 -33.47 -32.52 9.93
N ILE A 58 -33.02 -32.23 11.14
CA ILE A 58 -32.62 -33.24 12.14
C ILE A 58 -33.63 -33.20 13.30
N PRO A 59 -34.21 -34.33 13.74
CA PRO A 59 -35.10 -34.35 14.90
C PRO A 59 -34.31 -34.43 16.21
N HIS A 60 -34.67 -33.60 17.19
CA HIS A 60 -34.32 -33.79 18.60
C HIS A 60 -35.58 -34.19 19.37
N CYS A 61 -35.50 -35.30 20.12
CA CYS A 61 -36.53 -35.72 21.06
C CYS A 61 -36.29 -35.06 22.43
N GLY A 62 -37.26 -34.28 22.90
CA GLY A 62 -37.33 -33.80 24.29
C GLY A 62 -38.10 -34.79 25.17
N ALA A 63 -37.64 -34.94 26.42
CA ALA A 63 -38.22 -35.82 27.43
C ALA A 63 -39.60 -35.34 27.94
N PRO A 64 -40.53 -36.23 28.32
CA PRO A 64 -41.77 -35.82 28.96
C PRO A 64 -41.66 -35.79 30.50
N HIS A 65 -42.20 -34.71 31.07
CA HIS A 65 -42.57 -34.58 32.47
C HIS A 65 -43.86 -35.35 32.77
N GLY A 66 -44.03 -35.69 34.06
CA GLY A 66 -44.96 -36.71 34.55
C GLY A 66 -46.45 -36.37 34.53
N ALA A 67 -47.26 -37.43 34.66
CA ALA A 67 -48.68 -37.36 34.93
C ALA A 67 -49.10 -38.49 35.89
N SER A 68 -50.01 -38.12 36.77
CA SER A 68 -50.49 -38.82 37.97
C SER A 68 -51.45 -40.00 37.68
N ARG A 69 -51.44 -40.95 38.63
CA ARG A 69 -52.41 -42.03 38.91
C ARG A 69 -53.87 -41.54 39.03
N PRO A 70 -54.89 -42.41 38.84
CA PRO A 70 -55.35 -43.45 39.81
C PRO A 70 -55.60 -44.81 39.13
N GLY A 71 -55.75 -46.00 39.74
CA GLY A 71 -55.98 -46.47 41.10
C GLY A 71 -56.91 -47.70 40.98
N ALA A 72 -56.43 -48.92 41.25
CA ALA A 72 -57.31 -50.08 41.50
C ALA A 72 -56.58 -51.26 42.18
N ILE A 73 -56.95 -51.46 43.45
CA ILE A 73 -57.34 -52.72 44.14
C ILE A 73 -56.32 -53.87 44.25
N MET A 74 -56.04 -54.19 45.52
CA MET A 74 -55.26 -55.30 46.05
C MET A 74 -56.00 -56.64 45.96
N SER A 75 -55.25 -57.71 45.67
CA SER A 75 -55.51 -59.03 46.28
C SER A 75 -54.17 -59.77 46.48
N ARG A 76 -53.90 -60.10 47.75
CA ARG A 76 -52.71 -60.80 48.25
C ARG A 76 -52.78 -62.30 47.92
N GLY A 77 -51.65 -62.87 47.50
CA GLY A 77 -51.35 -64.30 47.47
C GLY A 77 -49.87 -64.53 47.83
N PRO A 78 -49.48 -65.69 48.41
CA PRO A 78 -48.42 -65.79 49.39
C PRO A 78 -47.01 -66.01 48.82
N ARG A 79 -46.05 -65.83 49.73
CA ARG A 79 -44.59 -65.84 49.56
C ARG A 79 -44.05 -67.21 49.16
N SER A 80 -43.15 -67.22 48.17
CA SER A 80 -42.16 -68.28 47.96
C SER A 80 -40.77 -67.66 47.84
N ALA A 81 -39.79 -68.30 48.50
CA ALA A 81 -38.42 -67.87 48.73
C ALA A 81 -37.56 -67.82 47.43
N PRO A 82 -36.33 -67.26 47.47
CA PRO A 82 -35.63 -66.74 46.29
C PRO A 82 -34.87 -67.84 45.53
N PRO A 83 -34.67 -67.73 44.20
CA PRO A 83 -33.57 -68.40 43.55
C PRO A 83 -32.31 -67.54 43.74
N ALA A 84 -31.23 -68.19 44.17
CA ALA A 84 -29.90 -67.64 44.17
C ALA A 84 -29.47 -67.29 42.73
N LEU A 85 -29.40 -66.00 42.43
CA LEU A 85 -28.76 -65.46 41.23
C LEU A 85 -27.64 -64.51 41.64
N GLY A 86 -26.72 -65.03 42.47
CA GLY A 86 -25.46 -64.38 42.78
C GLY A 86 -24.34 -65.02 41.98
N LEU A 87 -24.17 -64.64 40.70
CA LEU A 87 -22.92 -64.93 39.95
C LEU A 87 -22.72 -64.14 38.63
N LEU A 88 -23.49 -63.10 38.33
CA LEU A 88 -23.26 -62.27 37.12
C LEU A 88 -22.73 -60.84 37.38
N CYS A 89 -22.54 -60.43 38.64
CA CYS A 89 -22.05 -59.09 38.96
C CYS A 89 -20.53 -58.87 38.76
N LEU A 90 -19.77 -59.90 38.37
CA LEU A 90 -18.34 -59.73 38.04
C LEU A 90 -18.09 -59.41 36.56
N ALA A 91 -19.13 -59.51 35.71
CA ALA A 91 -19.00 -59.30 34.28
C ALA A 91 -18.68 -57.85 33.86
N PRO A 92 -19.19 -56.77 34.49
CA PRO A 92 -18.87 -55.41 34.03
C PRO A 92 -17.41 -55.04 34.29
N SER A 93 -16.89 -55.41 35.47
CA SER A 93 -15.50 -55.16 35.85
C SER A 93 -14.54 -56.05 35.06
N LEU A 94 -14.90 -57.31 34.80
CA LEU A 94 -14.11 -58.21 33.96
C LEU A 94 -14.16 -57.81 32.48
N LEU A 95 -15.28 -57.29 31.97
CA LEU A 95 -15.42 -56.76 30.61
C LEU A 95 -14.67 -55.44 30.44
N LEU A 96 -14.68 -54.56 31.44
CA LEU A 96 -13.86 -53.34 31.46
C LEU A 96 -12.37 -53.68 31.54
N LEU A 97 -12.00 -54.68 32.34
CA LEU A 97 -10.64 -55.22 32.38
C LEU A 97 -10.26 -55.90 31.05
N LEU A 98 -11.18 -56.61 30.39
CA LEU A 98 -10.99 -57.20 29.07
C LEU A 98 -10.88 -56.12 27.98
N LEU A 99 -11.61 -55.01 28.08
CA LEU A 99 -11.50 -53.82 27.21
C LEU A 99 -10.20 -53.03 27.44
N LEU A 100 -9.65 -53.06 28.66
CA LEU A 100 -8.33 -52.52 29.01
C LEU A 100 -7.18 -53.46 28.58
N LEU A 101 -7.45 -54.78 28.48
CA LEU A 101 -6.50 -55.80 28.02
C LEU A 101 -6.60 -56.06 26.51
N LEU A 102 -7.69 -55.67 25.86
CA LEU A 102 -7.79 -55.61 24.40
C LEU A 102 -6.79 -54.55 23.96
N PRO A 103 -5.78 -54.90 23.12
CA PRO A 103 -4.93 -53.89 22.54
C PRO A 103 -5.86 -52.91 21.82
N LEU A 104 -5.84 -51.63 22.22
CA LEU A 104 -6.44 -50.57 21.41
C LEU A 104 -6.02 -50.89 19.99
N ALA A 105 -6.98 -51.10 19.09
CA ALA A 105 -6.68 -51.36 17.69
C ALA A 105 -5.74 -50.25 17.24
N ARG A 106 -4.45 -50.59 17.12
CA ARG A 106 -3.35 -49.67 16.82
C ARG A 106 -3.74 -48.97 15.54
N GLY A 107 -4.01 -47.68 15.65
CA GLY A 107 -4.61 -46.93 14.56
C GLY A 107 -3.68 -46.96 13.37
N ASN A 108 -4.14 -47.50 12.25
CA ASN A 108 -3.51 -47.17 10.98
C ASN A 108 -3.68 -45.66 10.76
N CYS A 109 -2.66 -44.99 10.27
CA CYS A 109 -2.79 -43.61 9.85
C CYS A 109 -3.57 -43.53 8.55
N ASP A 110 -4.43 -42.52 8.46
CA ASP A 110 -5.04 -42.09 7.20
C ASP A 110 -4.01 -41.40 6.30
N VAL A 111 -4.43 -41.01 5.09
CA VAL A 111 -3.58 -40.25 4.17
C VAL A 111 -3.07 -38.96 4.84
N PRO A 112 -1.75 -38.74 4.94
CA PRO A 112 -1.21 -37.55 5.58
C PRO A 112 -1.62 -36.28 4.84
N GLU A 113 -1.78 -35.20 5.61
CA GLU A 113 -2.14 -33.89 5.07
C GLU A 113 -1.15 -33.41 4.00
N LYS A 114 -1.69 -32.72 2.98
CA LYS A 114 -0.93 -32.14 1.89
C LYS A 114 0.01 -31.04 2.40
N LEU A 115 1.31 -31.26 2.25
CA LEU A 115 2.32 -30.26 2.59
C LEU A 115 2.43 -29.17 1.49
N PRO A 116 2.50 -27.87 1.85
CA PRO A 116 2.60 -26.78 0.87
C PRO A 116 3.97 -26.72 0.18
N PHE A 117 5.01 -27.34 0.76
CA PHE A 117 6.40 -27.32 0.26
C PHE A 117 6.87 -28.67 -0.32
N ALA A 118 6.08 -29.73 -0.21
CA ALA A 118 6.46 -31.08 -0.64
C ALA A 118 5.30 -31.92 -1.20
N LEU A 119 5.66 -32.96 -1.93
CA LEU A 119 4.81 -33.95 -2.58
C LEU A 119 5.21 -35.34 -2.07
N MET A 120 4.22 -36.18 -1.74
CA MET A 120 4.49 -37.58 -1.40
C MET A 120 5.00 -38.31 -2.66
N SER A 121 6.02 -39.15 -2.49
CA SER A 121 6.72 -39.84 -3.57
C SER A 121 6.30 -41.30 -3.69
N GLY A 122 6.35 -41.82 -4.93
CA GLY A 122 6.23 -43.26 -5.23
C GLY A 122 4.86 -43.87 -4.96
N ASP A 123 4.86 -45.18 -4.71
CA ASP A 123 3.65 -46.02 -4.57
C ASP A 123 2.78 -45.65 -3.35
N SER A 124 3.34 -44.88 -2.41
CA SER A 124 2.61 -44.38 -1.24
C SER A 124 1.49 -43.40 -1.63
N ALA A 125 1.62 -42.69 -2.76
CA ALA A 125 0.69 -41.63 -3.17
C ALA A 125 -0.72 -42.13 -3.57
N GLY A 126 -0.89 -43.44 -3.77
CA GLY A 126 -2.18 -44.07 -4.10
C GLY A 126 -2.77 -44.91 -2.96
N ARG A 127 -2.17 -44.90 -1.77
CA ARG A 127 -2.60 -45.72 -0.63
C ARG A 127 -3.52 -44.93 0.29
N GLU A 128 -4.58 -45.57 0.77
CA GLU A 128 -5.60 -44.91 1.62
C GLU A 128 -5.35 -45.09 3.12
N SER A 129 -4.59 -46.11 3.54
CA SER A 129 -4.35 -46.42 4.96
C SER A 129 -2.94 -47.00 5.19
N PHE A 130 -2.28 -46.57 6.26
CA PHE A 130 -0.86 -46.83 6.54
C PHE A 130 -0.68 -47.45 7.93
N PRO A 131 -0.04 -48.61 8.07
CA PRO A 131 0.14 -49.24 9.38
C PRO A 131 1.14 -48.46 10.25
N GLU A 132 1.07 -48.67 11.56
CA GLU A 132 2.05 -48.15 12.53
C GLU A 132 3.49 -48.48 12.08
N GLY A 133 4.39 -47.49 12.20
CA GLY A 133 5.79 -47.61 11.80
C GLY A 133 6.03 -47.42 10.29
N TYR A 134 4.97 -47.39 9.46
CA TYR A 134 5.11 -47.12 8.04
C TYR A 134 5.62 -45.69 7.81
N SER A 135 6.61 -45.54 6.93
CA SER A 135 7.23 -44.24 6.64
C SER A 135 7.06 -43.87 5.18
N VAL A 136 6.45 -42.71 4.93
CA VAL A 136 6.28 -42.15 3.59
C VAL A 136 7.40 -41.15 3.29
N THR A 137 7.88 -41.15 2.05
CA THR A 137 8.95 -40.25 1.58
C THR A 137 8.38 -39.12 0.75
N TYR A 138 8.97 -37.94 0.86
CA TYR A 138 8.56 -36.74 0.15
C TYR A 138 9.64 -36.20 -0.79
N THR A 139 9.19 -35.62 -1.90
CA THR A 139 9.97 -34.81 -2.83
C THR A 139 9.55 -33.35 -2.74
N CYS A 140 10.50 -32.42 -2.81
CA CYS A 140 10.18 -30.99 -2.73
C CYS A 140 9.36 -30.51 -3.94
N ARG A 141 8.41 -29.61 -3.69
CA ARG A 141 7.66 -28.95 -4.76
C ARG A 141 8.55 -28.01 -5.58
N PRO A 142 8.17 -27.66 -6.82
CA PRO A 142 8.80 -26.58 -7.56
C PRO A 142 8.86 -25.29 -6.74
N GLY A 143 9.98 -24.57 -6.82
CA GLY A 143 10.27 -23.41 -5.97
C GLY A 143 10.90 -23.75 -4.61
N TYR A 144 11.03 -25.04 -4.27
CA TYR A 144 11.70 -25.52 -3.05
C TYR A 144 12.91 -26.39 -3.38
N GLN A 145 13.86 -26.46 -2.45
CA GLN A 145 15.07 -27.28 -2.52
C GLN A 145 15.23 -28.15 -1.26
N ARG A 146 16.01 -29.22 -1.39
CA ARG A 146 16.17 -30.24 -0.34
C ARG A 146 17.14 -29.77 0.76
N ASN A 147 16.65 -29.57 1.97
CA ASN A 147 17.48 -29.29 3.14
C ASN A 147 18.02 -30.59 3.78
N ARG A 148 19.26 -30.95 3.45
CA ARG A 148 19.87 -32.25 3.81
C ARG A 148 19.97 -32.52 5.32
N ASN A 149 19.80 -31.51 6.17
CA ASN A 149 19.87 -31.67 7.63
C ASN A 149 18.66 -32.41 8.23
N PHE A 150 17.56 -32.50 7.50
CA PHE A 150 16.33 -33.16 7.95
C PHE A 150 15.96 -34.30 7.01
N GLN A 151 15.43 -35.41 7.51
CA GLN A 151 14.93 -36.48 6.63
C GLN A 151 13.60 -36.08 5.95
N PRO A 152 13.38 -36.43 4.68
CA PRO A 152 12.16 -36.10 3.96
C PRO A 152 11.09 -37.17 4.17
N THR A 153 10.98 -37.69 5.38
CA THR A 153 10.10 -38.81 5.73
C THR A 153 9.16 -38.43 6.85
N ARG A 154 7.96 -38.99 6.83
CA ARG A 154 7.01 -38.95 7.96
C ARG A 154 6.61 -40.37 8.29
N THR A 155 6.49 -40.66 9.58
CA THR A 155 6.24 -42.01 10.10
C THR A 155 4.91 -42.05 10.82
N CYS A 156 4.12 -43.09 10.58
CA CYS A 156 2.88 -43.34 11.30
C CYS A 156 3.20 -43.82 12.72
N LEU A 157 2.73 -43.10 13.72
CA LEU A 157 2.98 -43.37 15.14
C LEU A 157 1.92 -44.32 15.73
N ALA A 158 2.21 -44.87 16.90
CA ALA A 158 1.34 -45.83 17.59
C ALA A 158 -0.06 -45.27 17.94
N ASP A 159 -0.19 -43.95 18.02
CA ASP A 159 -1.44 -43.24 18.28
C ASP A 159 -2.29 -42.99 17.01
N GLY A 160 -1.86 -43.51 15.85
CA GLY A 160 -2.52 -43.30 14.57
C GLY A 160 -2.28 -41.92 13.97
N THR A 161 -1.33 -41.14 14.50
CA THR A 161 -0.96 -39.83 13.96
C THR A 161 0.37 -39.89 13.20
N TRP A 162 0.55 -38.96 12.25
CA TRP A 162 1.81 -38.83 11.54
C TRP A 162 2.81 -37.98 12.33
N SER A 163 4.08 -38.41 12.35
CA SER A 163 5.18 -37.62 12.90
C SER A 163 5.22 -36.20 12.33
N LYS A 164 5.70 -35.24 13.13
CA LYS A 164 5.73 -33.82 12.75
C LYS A 164 6.55 -33.63 11.46
N ALA A 165 6.01 -32.88 10.51
CA ALA A 165 6.76 -32.50 9.31
C ALA A 165 7.92 -31.57 9.70
N THR A 166 9.14 -31.96 9.35
CA THR A 166 10.35 -31.16 9.53
C THR A 166 10.60 -30.28 8.29
N ASN A 167 11.51 -29.31 8.38
CA ASN A 167 11.85 -28.39 7.28
C ASN A 167 12.80 -29.04 6.26
N PHE A 168 12.47 -30.24 5.78
CA PHE A 168 13.29 -30.97 4.80
C PHE A 168 13.23 -30.37 3.39
N CYS A 169 12.29 -29.45 3.13
CA CYS A 169 12.24 -28.63 1.92
C CYS A 169 12.19 -27.15 2.31
N GLU A 170 13.13 -26.37 1.80
CA GLU A 170 13.23 -24.93 2.02
C GLU A 170 13.00 -24.18 0.71
N LYS A 171 12.56 -22.93 0.79
CA LYS A 171 12.34 -22.12 -0.40
C LYS A 171 13.66 -21.92 -1.14
N LYS A 172 13.65 -22.03 -2.47
CA LYS A 172 14.80 -21.66 -3.30
C LYS A 172 15.01 -20.16 -3.23
N ARG A 173 16.27 -19.74 -3.31
CA ARG A 173 16.66 -18.33 -3.34
C ARG A 173 16.68 -17.82 -4.77
N CYS A 174 16.09 -16.66 -5.01
CA CYS A 174 16.24 -15.96 -6.27
C CYS A 174 17.68 -15.45 -6.43
N PRO A 175 18.15 -15.26 -7.67
CA PRO A 175 19.42 -14.59 -7.93
C PRO A 175 19.44 -13.21 -7.26
N ASN A 176 20.61 -12.77 -6.83
CA ASN A 176 20.76 -11.37 -6.44
C ASN A 176 20.48 -10.49 -7.68
N ILE A 177 19.54 -9.56 -7.56
CA ILE A 177 19.13 -8.71 -8.69
C ILE A 177 20.17 -7.63 -9.03
N GLY A 178 21.11 -7.37 -8.12
CA GLY A 178 22.13 -6.34 -8.27
C GLY A 178 21.71 -5.00 -7.68
N GLU A 179 22.48 -3.97 -8.00
CA GLU A 179 22.28 -2.60 -7.51
C GLU A 179 21.63 -1.74 -8.60
N LEU A 180 20.72 -0.85 -8.20
CA LEU A 180 20.06 0.10 -9.09
C LEU A 180 20.79 1.44 -9.05
N ALA A 181 21.46 1.81 -10.13
CA ALA A 181 22.16 3.09 -10.21
C ALA A 181 21.19 4.27 -10.11
N ASN A 182 21.52 5.26 -9.28
CA ASN A 182 20.65 6.41 -8.96
C ASN A 182 19.27 5.98 -8.40
N GLY A 183 19.26 4.91 -7.61
CA GLY A 183 18.07 4.40 -6.98
C GLY A 183 18.37 3.32 -5.95
N HIS A 184 17.31 2.61 -5.57
CA HIS A 184 17.32 1.63 -4.49
C HIS A 184 16.49 0.40 -4.86
N VAL A 185 17.00 -0.76 -4.46
CA VAL A 185 16.26 -2.04 -4.46
C VAL A 185 15.82 -2.28 -3.02
N ASN A 186 14.52 -2.21 -2.77
CA ASN A 186 13.96 -2.33 -1.43
C ASN A 186 13.51 -3.77 -1.20
N ILE A 187 14.14 -4.42 -0.22
CA ILE A 187 13.90 -5.81 0.19
C ILE A 187 13.38 -5.78 1.62
N GLU A 188 12.20 -6.34 1.88
CA GLU A 188 11.58 -6.32 3.21
C GLU A 188 12.23 -7.32 4.18
N GLU A 189 12.42 -8.57 3.74
CA GLU A 189 12.93 -9.66 4.58
C GLU A 189 14.03 -10.46 3.88
N ASP A 190 13.67 -11.20 2.81
CA ASP A 190 14.56 -12.14 2.13
C ASP A 190 14.19 -12.26 0.64
N ILE A 191 15.09 -12.82 -0.17
CA ILE A 191 14.94 -12.99 -1.62
C ILE A 191 14.70 -14.45 -2.01
N VAL A 192 13.66 -15.06 -1.43
CA VAL A 192 13.29 -16.46 -1.64
C VAL A 192 12.01 -16.60 -2.44
N PHE A 193 11.67 -17.81 -2.88
CA PHE A 193 10.45 -18.09 -3.64
C PHE A 193 9.20 -17.49 -2.97
N GLY A 194 8.47 -16.68 -3.74
CA GLY A 194 7.29 -15.91 -3.31
C GLY A 194 7.59 -14.55 -2.68
N SER A 195 8.86 -14.14 -2.52
CA SER A 195 9.22 -12.79 -2.09
C SER A 195 8.95 -11.76 -3.19
N THR A 196 8.52 -10.57 -2.79
CA THR A 196 8.38 -9.39 -3.67
C THR A 196 9.42 -8.35 -3.28
N ILE A 197 10.03 -7.70 -4.27
CA ILE A 197 10.92 -6.55 -4.09
C ILE A 197 10.36 -5.36 -4.84
N THR A 198 10.67 -4.16 -4.35
CA THR A 198 10.25 -2.90 -5.00
C THR A 198 11.47 -2.06 -5.39
N PHE A 199 11.34 -1.28 -6.45
CA PHE A 199 12.37 -0.38 -6.93
C PHE A 199 11.94 1.07 -6.73
N SER A 200 12.89 1.93 -6.39
CA SER A 200 12.70 3.38 -6.28
C SER A 200 13.91 4.11 -6.84
N CYS A 201 13.72 5.27 -7.47
CA CYS A 201 14.82 6.11 -7.93
C CYS A 201 15.09 7.27 -6.98
N ASP A 202 16.33 7.75 -6.97
CA ASP A 202 16.77 8.90 -6.20
C ASP A 202 16.06 10.17 -6.69
N LYS A 203 15.98 11.19 -5.82
CA LYS A 203 15.37 12.48 -6.19
C LYS A 203 16.06 13.06 -7.42
N GLY A 204 15.26 13.43 -8.44
CA GLY A 204 15.76 13.93 -9.72
C GLY A 204 15.93 12.86 -10.80
N PHE A 205 15.57 11.61 -10.50
CA PHE A 205 15.57 10.51 -11.46
C PHE A 205 14.17 9.89 -11.58
N LEU A 206 13.76 9.65 -12.81
CA LEU A 206 12.52 8.98 -13.19
C LEU A 206 12.76 7.47 -13.33
N LEU A 207 11.89 6.67 -12.70
CA LEU A 207 11.90 5.22 -12.84
C LEU A 207 11.32 4.80 -14.20
N VAL A 208 12.12 4.10 -15.00
CA VAL A 208 11.75 3.54 -16.29
C VAL A 208 11.79 2.02 -16.21
N GLY A 209 10.62 1.39 -16.28
CA GLY A 209 10.43 -0.05 -16.12
C GLY A 209 9.35 -0.36 -15.08
N GLU A 210 9.30 -1.63 -14.65
CA GLU A 210 8.39 -2.06 -13.59
C GLU A 210 8.89 -1.64 -12.21
N ARG A 211 7.95 -1.29 -11.32
CA ARG A 211 8.26 -0.85 -9.95
C ARG A 211 8.50 -2.00 -8.97
N GLU A 212 8.10 -3.20 -9.36
CA GLU A 212 8.00 -4.37 -8.50
C GLU A 212 8.41 -5.63 -9.25
N SER A 213 9.01 -6.59 -8.55
CA SER A 213 9.37 -7.89 -9.12
C SER A 213 9.13 -9.01 -8.10
N LEU A 214 8.56 -10.12 -8.58
CA LEU A 214 8.20 -11.30 -7.79
C LEU A 214 9.20 -12.44 -8.02
N CYS A 215 9.71 -13.04 -6.95
CA CYS A 215 10.54 -14.23 -7.03
C CYS A 215 9.65 -15.46 -7.33
N GLN A 216 9.60 -15.86 -8.60
CA GLN A 216 8.71 -16.91 -9.09
C GLN A 216 9.46 -18.05 -9.79
N ILE A 217 8.74 -19.09 -10.17
CA ILE A 217 9.33 -20.22 -10.90
C ILE A 217 9.61 -19.79 -12.34
N VAL A 218 10.84 -20.01 -12.80
CA VAL A 218 11.28 -19.76 -14.17
C VAL A 218 11.81 -21.07 -14.76
N GLY A 219 11.29 -21.46 -15.93
CA GLY A 219 11.55 -22.76 -16.54
C GLY A 219 10.95 -23.91 -15.72
N GLU A 220 11.60 -25.07 -15.71
CA GLU A 220 11.02 -26.29 -15.12
C GLU A 220 11.11 -26.34 -13.59
N ASN A 221 12.19 -25.84 -12.98
CA ASN A 221 12.37 -25.91 -11.52
C ASN A 221 13.40 -24.89 -11.00
N ARG A 222 13.62 -23.77 -11.68
CA ARG A 222 14.46 -22.67 -11.16
C ARG A 222 13.57 -21.56 -10.65
N VAL A 223 14.12 -20.68 -9.84
CA VAL A 223 13.43 -19.46 -9.41
C VAL A 223 14.18 -18.25 -9.93
N GLY A 224 13.44 -17.22 -10.29
CA GLY A 224 13.95 -15.97 -10.84
C GLY A 224 12.94 -14.85 -10.65
N TRP A 225 13.42 -13.63 -10.82
CA TRP A 225 12.61 -12.42 -10.78
C TRP A 225 11.68 -12.36 -11.98
N SER A 226 10.42 -11.95 -11.76
CA SER A 226 9.42 -11.80 -12.82
C SER A 226 9.79 -10.69 -13.80
N GLU A 227 10.30 -9.59 -13.24
CA GLU A 227 10.71 -8.40 -13.97
C GLU A 227 12.22 -8.15 -13.80
N PRO A 228 12.90 -7.65 -14.85
CA PRO A 228 14.31 -7.29 -14.78
C PRO A 228 14.53 -6.02 -13.93
N LEU A 229 15.79 -5.71 -13.66
CA LEU A 229 16.17 -4.46 -13.00
C LEU A 229 15.74 -3.26 -13.87
N PRO A 230 15.01 -2.26 -13.33
CA PRO A 230 14.62 -1.07 -14.08
C PRO A 230 15.82 -0.11 -14.25
N HIS A 231 15.58 1.02 -14.91
CA HIS A 231 16.57 2.09 -15.08
C HIS A 231 16.06 3.41 -14.49
N CYS A 232 16.93 4.11 -13.74
CA CYS A 232 16.66 5.45 -13.24
C CYS A 232 17.24 6.49 -14.20
N GLN A 233 16.38 7.17 -14.94
CA GLN A 233 16.77 8.17 -15.92
C GLN A 233 16.75 9.57 -15.30
N ILE A 234 17.82 10.35 -15.48
CA ILE A 234 17.85 11.72 -14.95
C ILE A 234 16.74 12.57 -15.57
N ILE A 235 16.06 13.36 -14.75
CA ILE A 235 15.02 14.29 -15.18
C ILE A 235 15.69 15.48 -15.87
N LEU A 236 15.09 15.89 -16.99
CA LEU A 236 15.57 16.99 -17.82
C LEU A 236 14.60 18.16 -17.79
N CYS A 237 15.14 19.37 -17.65
CA CYS A 237 14.43 20.61 -17.92
C CYS A 237 14.66 21.04 -19.36
N HIS A 238 13.62 21.59 -19.97
CA HIS A 238 13.73 22.34 -21.22
C HIS A 238 14.61 23.58 -21.03
N PRO A 239 15.12 24.17 -22.12
CA PRO A 239 15.96 25.36 -22.04
C PRO A 239 15.23 26.47 -21.27
N PRO A 240 15.94 27.20 -20.40
CA PRO A 240 15.32 28.28 -19.62
C PRO A 240 14.90 29.42 -20.57
N PRO A 241 13.83 30.16 -20.25
CA PRO A 241 13.34 31.22 -21.13
C PRO A 241 14.39 32.31 -21.35
N THR A 242 14.54 32.76 -22.60
CA THR A 242 15.36 33.94 -22.90
C THR A 242 14.70 35.21 -22.37
N ILE A 243 15.50 36.19 -21.95
CA ILE A 243 15.02 37.47 -21.44
C ILE A 243 15.50 38.61 -22.34
N ASP A 244 14.67 39.64 -22.49
CA ASP A 244 15.04 40.85 -23.23
C ASP A 244 16.19 41.57 -22.53
N ASN A 245 17.12 42.11 -23.32
CA ASN A 245 18.29 42.85 -22.82
C ASN A 245 19.13 42.06 -21.80
N GLY A 246 19.16 40.73 -21.89
CA GLY A 246 19.96 39.89 -21.02
C GLY A 246 20.33 38.56 -21.66
N ARG A 247 21.15 37.80 -20.94
CA ARG A 247 21.61 36.45 -21.29
C ARG A 247 21.82 35.63 -20.02
N TYR A 248 21.79 34.31 -20.13
CA TYR A 248 22.13 33.42 -19.03
C TYR A 248 23.46 32.67 -19.27
N THR A 249 24.04 32.12 -18.21
CA THR A 249 25.27 31.31 -18.26
C THR A 249 25.03 29.91 -18.82
N GLY A 250 25.94 29.47 -19.69
CA GLY A 250 25.90 28.16 -20.33
C GLY A 250 25.49 28.25 -21.79
N ASP A 251 26.02 27.35 -22.62
CA ASP A 251 25.66 27.29 -24.04
C ASP A 251 24.16 27.03 -24.21
N PHE A 252 23.63 27.34 -25.42
CA PHE A 252 22.30 26.93 -25.83
C PHE A 252 22.24 25.40 -25.93
N LYS A 253 21.97 24.75 -24.80
CA LYS A 253 21.70 23.32 -24.71
C LYS A 253 20.22 23.08 -24.92
N ASP A 254 19.90 21.96 -25.59
CA ASP A 254 18.52 21.53 -25.77
C ASP A 254 17.87 21.11 -24.44
N TYR A 255 18.67 20.66 -23.46
CA TYR A 255 18.20 20.21 -22.15
C TYR A 255 19.20 20.46 -21.02
N PHE A 256 18.67 20.60 -19.81
CA PHE A 256 19.44 20.77 -18.57
C PHE A 256 19.11 19.63 -17.61
N ASN A 257 20.13 19.02 -17.01
CA ASN A 257 19.96 17.95 -16.03
C ASN A 257 19.40 18.51 -14.71
N TYR A 258 18.63 17.69 -13.99
CA TYR A 258 18.22 17.99 -12.63
C TYR A 258 19.40 18.47 -11.77
N GLY A 259 19.17 19.55 -11.01
CA GLY A 259 20.16 20.21 -10.17
C GLY A 259 21.09 21.19 -10.90
N GLN A 260 21.14 21.22 -12.23
CA GLN A 260 21.90 22.23 -12.96
C GLN A 260 21.27 23.61 -12.80
N SER A 261 22.11 24.64 -12.68
CA SER A 261 21.68 26.02 -12.56
C SER A 261 22.18 26.89 -13.72
N VAL A 262 21.40 27.92 -14.03
CA VAL A 262 21.78 29.00 -14.93
C VAL A 262 21.69 30.32 -14.19
N THR A 263 22.56 31.27 -14.53
CA THR A 263 22.62 32.60 -13.93
C THR A 263 22.40 33.64 -15.00
N TYR A 264 21.40 34.48 -14.82
CA TYR A 264 21.09 35.58 -15.73
C TYR A 264 21.98 36.81 -15.47
N THR A 265 22.23 37.53 -16.55
CA THR A 265 22.98 38.78 -16.61
C THR A 265 22.27 39.72 -17.56
N CYS A 266 22.08 40.97 -17.14
CA CYS A 266 21.53 42.01 -18.01
C CYS A 266 22.66 42.70 -18.78
N ASN A 267 22.38 43.08 -20.02
CA ASN A 267 23.24 43.94 -20.80
C ASN A 267 23.14 45.36 -20.23
N GLU A 268 24.28 46.04 -20.11
CA GLU A 268 24.29 47.46 -19.74
C GLU A 268 23.45 48.29 -20.76
N PRO A 269 22.68 49.29 -20.32
CA PRO A 269 22.59 49.88 -18.98
C PRO A 269 21.39 49.34 -18.16
N HIS A 270 21.03 48.06 -18.26
CA HIS A 270 19.86 47.51 -17.58
C HIS A 270 20.22 46.89 -16.22
N THR A 271 19.29 46.97 -15.28
CA THR A 271 19.36 46.34 -13.97
C THR A 271 18.48 45.09 -13.93
N LEU A 272 19.01 44.02 -13.32
CA LEU A 272 18.29 42.75 -13.14
C LEU A 272 17.31 42.85 -11.97
N ILE A 273 16.04 42.54 -12.23
CA ILE A 273 14.96 42.49 -11.24
C ILE A 273 14.41 41.06 -11.16
N GLY A 274 14.55 40.41 -10.01
CA GLY A 274 14.11 39.03 -9.78
C GLY A 274 15.25 38.13 -9.29
N GLU A 275 15.03 36.81 -9.34
CA GLU A 275 16.05 35.84 -8.95
C GLU A 275 17.13 35.73 -10.01
N LYS A 276 18.39 35.94 -9.62
CA LYS A 276 19.52 35.96 -10.55
C LYS A 276 19.84 34.57 -11.11
N SER A 277 19.67 33.53 -10.30
CA SER A 277 20.03 32.15 -10.66
C SER A 277 18.85 31.21 -10.42
N ILE A 278 18.53 30.39 -11.41
CA ILE A 278 17.48 29.37 -11.32
C ILE A 278 18.09 28.00 -11.54
N HIS A 279 17.49 26.95 -10.98
CA HIS A 279 17.98 25.57 -11.13
C HIS A 279 16.87 24.62 -11.58
N CYS A 280 17.27 23.58 -12.31
CA CYS A 280 16.37 22.53 -12.75
C CYS A 280 15.96 21.67 -11.55
N THR A 281 14.66 21.59 -11.31
CA THR A 281 14.05 20.84 -10.22
C THR A 281 12.89 19.98 -10.75
N THR A 282 12.20 19.27 -9.86
CA THR A 282 10.98 18.52 -10.19
C THR A 282 10.03 18.58 -9.01
N GLU A 283 8.74 18.74 -9.30
CA GLU A 283 7.67 18.70 -8.30
C GLU A 283 7.03 17.32 -8.17
N ASN A 284 7.03 16.55 -9.27
CA ASN A 284 6.29 15.29 -9.40
C ASN A 284 7.19 14.07 -9.66
N MET A 285 8.52 14.21 -9.60
CA MET A 285 9.49 13.14 -9.88
C MET A 285 9.36 12.56 -11.30
N ARG A 286 8.83 13.35 -12.23
CA ARG A 286 8.63 12.95 -13.64
C ARG A 286 9.06 14.04 -14.60
N ASP A 287 8.58 15.25 -14.40
CA ASP A 287 8.81 16.39 -15.28
C ASP A 287 9.81 17.37 -14.64
N GLY A 288 10.73 17.87 -15.46
CA GLY A 288 11.68 18.90 -15.06
C GLY A 288 11.07 20.29 -15.19
N VAL A 289 11.16 21.08 -14.11
CA VAL A 289 10.70 22.47 -14.06
C VAL A 289 11.79 23.36 -13.49
N TRP A 290 11.82 24.63 -13.87
CA TRP A 290 12.75 25.60 -13.31
C TRP A 290 12.28 26.08 -11.93
N SER A 291 13.22 26.23 -10.99
CA SER A 291 12.93 26.58 -9.59
C SER A 291 12.19 27.91 -9.40
N ALA A 292 12.32 28.83 -10.36
CA ALA A 292 11.67 30.13 -10.35
C ALA A 292 11.45 30.67 -11.77
N LEU A 293 10.65 31.74 -11.86
CA LEU A 293 10.41 32.47 -13.09
C LEU A 293 11.66 33.26 -13.53
N PRO A 294 11.86 33.49 -14.85
CA PRO A 294 12.99 34.26 -15.34
C PRO A 294 12.94 35.73 -14.85
N PRO A 295 14.09 36.35 -14.53
CA PRO A 295 14.15 37.75 -14.11
C PRO A 295 13.90 38.72 -15.27
N GLN A 296 13.69 40.00 -14.96
CA GLN A 296 13.51 41.06 -15.95
C GLN A 296 14.69 42.04 -15.95
N CYS A 297 15.16 42.45 -17.13
CA CYS A 297 16.13 43.53 -17.28
C CYS A 297 15.37 44.84 -17.54
N LYS A 298 15.51 45.80 -16.63
CA LYS A 298 14.86 47.12 -16.74
C LYS A 298 15.89 48.23 -16.80
N ASP A 299 15.57 49.30 -17.53
CA ASP A 299 16.44 50.46 -17.61
C ASP A 299 16.78 51.01 -16.21
N ILE A 300 18.03 51.46 -16.06
CA ILE A 300 18.41 52.29 -14.93
C ILE A 300 17.60 53.60 -15.02
N LYS A 301 16.62 53.76 -14.12
CA LYS A 301 16.01 55.07 -13.87
C LYS A 301 17.05 55.96 -13.21
N ILE A 302 17.85 56.66 -14.01
CA ILE A 302 18.63 57.78 -13.52
C ILE A 302 17.61 58.80 -13.00
N PRO A 303 17.66 59.22 -11.72
CA PRO A 303 16.83 60.33 -11.28
C PRO A 303 17.19 61.50 -12.19
N THR A 304 16.22 62.01 -12.94
CA THR A 304 16.38 63.23 -13.73
C THR A 304 16.96 64.28 -12.79
N VAL A 305 18.24 64.61 -12.95
CA VAL A 305 18.87 65.68 -12.18
C VAL A 305 18.11 66.93 -12.57
N ARG A 306 17.26 67.43 -11.66
CA ARG A 306 16.71 68.77 -11.81
C ARG A 306 17.90 69.70 -11.63
N THR A 307 18.47 70.16 -12.74
CA THR A 307 19.43 71.25 -12.74
C THR A 307 18.79 72.37 -11.93
N ILE A 308 19.37 72.69 -10.77
CA ILE A 308 18.93 73.85 -9.98
C ILE A 308 19.44 75.08 -10.74
N THR A 309 18.75 75.45 -11.82
CA THR A 309 18.91 76.77 -12.41
C THR A 309 18.26 77.75 -11.45
N ASN A 310 19.06 78.73 -10.99
CA ASN A 310 18.66 79.90 -10.19
C ASN A 310 18.82 79.72 -8.68
N ILE A 311 20.06 79.52 -8.22
CA ILE A 311 20.44 79.93 -6.86
C ILE A 311 20.82 81.41 -6.95
N THR A 312 19.86 82.32 -6.79
CA THR A 312 20.17 83.74 -6.55
C THR A 312 20.66 83.89 -5.12
N THR A 313 21.98 83.93 -4.94
CA THR A 313 22.60 84.25 -3.65
C THR A 313 22.41 85.74 -3.36
N THR A 314 21.40 86.10 -2.56
CA THR A 314 21.28 87.47 -2.02
C THR A 314 22.38 87.72 -1.00
N ILE A 315 23.38 88.51 -1.37
CA ILE A 315 24.42 89.00 -0.46
C ILE A 315 23.86 90.23 0.27
N THR A 316 23.53 90.09 1.55
CA THR A 316 23.13 91.22 2.40
C THR A 316 24.38 91.99 2.84
N ILE A 317 24.66 93.12 2.20
CA ILE A 317 25.73 94.02 2.62
C ILE A 317 25.18 94.96 3.70
N THR A 318 25.50 94.70 4.96
CA THR A 318 25.15 95.58 6.09
C THR A 318 26.15 96.73 6.15
N ILE A 319 25.85 97.87 5.50
CA ILE A 319 26.69 99.07 5.62
C ILE A 319 26.31 99.76 6.94
N LYS A 320 27.19 99.67 7.94
CA LYS A 320 27.03 100.39 9.22
C LYS A 320 27.73 101.75 9.10
N SER A 321 27.02 102.77 8.63
CA SER A 321 27.54 104.14 8.63
C SER A 321 27.50 104.71 10.05
N SER A 322 28.67 105.01 10.58
CA SER A 322 28.89 105.64 11.89
C SER A 322 29.35 107.08 11.67
N SER A 323 28.42 108.04 11.70
CA SER A 323 28.61 109.46 12.07
C SER A 323 27.38 110.27 11.62
N THR A 324 26.55 110.73 12.55
CA THR A 324 26.51 112.13 13.07
C THR A 324 26.45 113.21 11.99
N SER A 325 25.22 113.70 11.79
CA SER A 325 24.80 115.00 11.23
C SER A 325 25.33 115.44 9.86
N GLU A 326 24.36 115.83 9.02
CA GLU A 326 24.43 116.55 7.74
C GLU A 326 24.64 115.74 6.43
N LYS A 327 23.60 115.86 5.58
CA LYS A 327 23.52 115.64 4.12
C LYS A 327 22.81 114.37 3.63
N GLU A 328 21.49 114.53 3.50
CA GLU A 328 20.49 113.60 2.96
C GLU A 328 20.50 113.46 1.42
N ASN A 329 21.65 113.57 0.74
CA ASN A 329 21.69 113.62 -0.74
C ASN A 329 22.78 112.75 -1.41
N GLN A 330 23.37 111.80 -0.67
CA GLN A 330 24.42 110.90 -1.18
C GLN A 330 23.99 109.42 -1.26
N LEU A 331 22.84 109.05 -0.67
CA LEU A 331 22.37 107.66 -0.64
C LEU A 331 21.69 107.23 -1.95
N ASP A 332 20.91 108.12 -2.58
CA ASP A 332 20.17 107.79 -3.81
C ASP A 332 21.08 107.58 -5.02
N THR A 333 22.19 108.30 -5.11
CA THR A 333 23.17 108.14 -6.20
C THR A 333 23.89 106.79 -6.14
N ILE A 334 24.16 106.27 -4.94
CA ILE A 334 24.85 104.97 -4.75
C ILE A 334 23.91 103.81 -5.09
N ILE A 335 22.63 103.91 -4.71
CA ILE A 335 21.61 102.90 -5.05
C ILE A 335 21.43 102.83 -6.57
N LEU A 336 21.37 103.98 -7.26
CA LEU A 336 21.23 104.03 -8.73
C LEU A 336 22.41 103.38 -9.48
N VAL A 337 23.64 103.61 -9.02
CA VAL A 337 24.86 103.05 -9.64
C VAL A 337 24.92 101.54 -9.47
N ILE A 338 24.52 101.00 -8.32
CA ILE A 338 24.50 99.55 -8.07
C ILE A 338 23.44 98.87 -8.96
N THR A 339 22.25 99.45 -9.11
CA THR A 339 21.23 98.92 -10.04
C THR A 339 21.69 98.93 -11.50
N LEU A 340 22.43 99.96 -11.94
CA LEU A 340 22.93 100.03 -13.32
C LEU A 340 24.04 99.01 -13.61
N ILE A 341 24.91 98.71 -12.65
CA ILE A 341 25.98 97.70 -12.83
C ILE A 341 25.39 96.29 -12.96
N ILE A 342 24.37 95.96 -12.15
CA ILE A 342 23.69 94.65 -12.16
C ILE A 342 22.99 94.38 -13.51
N PHE A 343 22.38 95.40 -14.13
CA PHE A 343 21.73 95.25 -15.44
C PHE A 343 22.70 95.17 -16.64
N SER A 344 23.99 95.49 -16.46
CA SER A 344 24.98 95.43 -17.56
C SER A 344 25.72 94.08 -17.69
N GLN A 345 25.46 93.13 -16.79
CA GLN A 345 26.14 91.82 -16.73
C GLN A 345 25.17 90.62 -16.79
N ILE A 346 23.98 90.82 -17.39
CA ILE A 346 23.00 89.77 -17.74
C ILE A 346 22.72 89.89 -19.25
#